data_AF-A0ABC9BA41-F1
#
_entry.id   AF-A0ABC9BA41-F1
#
_cell.length_a   1.000
_cell.length_b   1.000
_cell.length_c   1.000
_cell.angle_alpha   90.00
_cell.angle_beta   90.00
_cell.angle_gamma   90.00
#
_symmetry.space_group_name_H-M   'P 1'
#
loop_
_entity.id
_entity.type
_entity.pdbx_description
1 polymer ?
#
loop_
_entity_poly.entity_id
_entity_poly.type
_entity_poly.pdbx_seq_one_letter_code
_entity_poly.pdbx_strand_id
1 'polypeptide(L)'
;MIDDGMQMRALVGQVTDAIVESVKELEGSQGVSKVVVNSLPPIGCQPFRASVYNYAHYDVMLLDIHAAFADVARDRYSPCCVGTSITGDGYCGQVDGNGNALYTLCTDPANYFYWDYLHPTQAAWEAVMDNLQPDIQDFLGI
;
A
#
# COMPACT_ATOMS: atom_id res chain seq x y z
N MET A 1 -3.45 16.98 28.19
CA MET A 1 -3.57 15.72 27.44
C MET A 1 -4.60 15.94 26.37
N ILE A 2 -4.16 15.96 25.11
CA ILE A 2 -5.05 16.04 23.96
C ILE A 2 -5.65 14.64 23.77
N ASP A 3 -6.95 14.58 23.46
CA ASP A 3 -7.67 13.33 23.23
C ASP A 3 -7.30 12.77 21.84
N ASP A 4 -6.15 12.11 21.77
CA ASP A 4 -5.58 11.53 20.54
C ASP A 4 -6.57 10.52 19.88
N GLY A 5 -7.44 9.87 20.68
CA GLY A 5 -8.45 8.94 20.18
C GLY A 5 -9.65 9.61 19.51
N MET A 6 -10.05 10.80 19.96
CA MET A 6 -11.08 11.61 19.28
C MET A 6 -10.55 12.22 17.98
N GLN A 7 -9.28 12.64 17.95
CA GLN A 7 -8.64 13.17 16.74
C GLN A 7 -8.50 12.11 15.64
N MET A 8 -8.07 10.89 15.97
CA MET A 8 -7.94 9.81 14.99
C MET A 8 -9.29 9.42 14.37
N ARG A 9 -10.36 9.34 15.18
CA ARG A 9 -11.70 9.04 14.65
C ARG A 9 -12.23 10.14 13.74
N ALA A 10 -11.95 11.40 14.06
CA ALA A 10 -12.31 12.52 13.19
C ALA A 10 -11.56 12.44 11.85
N LEU A 11 -10.27 12.12 11.86
CA LEU A 11 -9.48 11.93 10.65
C LEU A 11 -10.02 10.76 9.79
N VAL A 12 -10.36 9.63 10.41
CA VAL A 12 -10.98 8.48 9.72
C VAL A 12 -12.28 8.89 9.04
N GLY A 13 -13.13 9.66 9.71
CA GLY A 13 -14.35 10.22 9.12
C GLY A 13 -14.06 11.11 7.91
N GLN A 14 -13.15 12.08 8.07
CA GLN A 14 -12.78 13.02 7.01
C GLN A 14 -12.24 12.31 5.76
N VAL A 15 -11.36 11.32 5.92
CA VAL A 15 -10.82 10.55 4.79
C VAL A 15 -11.92 9.72 4.11
N THR A 16 -12.78 9.09 4.90
CA THR A 16 -13.89 8.29 4.35
C THR A 16 -14.87 9.16 3.57
N ASP A 17 -15.25 10.32 4.11
CA ASP A 17 -16.16 11.25 3.45
C ASP A 17 -15.57 11.78 2.14
N ALA A 18 -14.28 12.11 2.12
CA ALA A 18 -13.58 12.56 0.91
C ALA A 18 -13.53 11.48 -0.19
N ILE A 19 -13.31 10.21 0.18
CA ILE A 19 -13.38 9.08 -0.75
C ILE A 19 -14.79 8.95 -1.32
N VAL A 20 -15.82 8.99 -0.46
CA VAL A 20 -17.23 8.90 -0.88
C VAL A 20 -17.60 10.05 -1.83
N GLU A 21 -17.16 11.27 -1.55
CA GLU A 21 -17.40 12.43 -2.41
C GLU A 21 -16.72 12.25 -3.78
N SER A 22 -15.48 11.76 -3.79
CA SER A 22 -14.74 11.48 -5.02
C SER A 22 -15.42 10.40 -5.87
N VAL A 23 -15.90 9.32 -5.25
CA VAL A 23 -16.63 8.25 -5.96
C VAL A 23 -17.92 8.79 -6.58
N LYS A 24 -18.70 9.58 -5.83
CA LYS A 24 -19.93 10.23 -6.34
C LYS A 24 -19.65 11.16 -7.51
N GLU A 25 -18.53 11.88 -7.49
CA GLU A 25 -18.13 12.73 -8.60
C GLU A 25 -17.81 11.90 -9.85
N LEU A 26 -17.02 10.83 -9.72
CA LEU A 26 -16.69 9.92 -10.83
C LEU A 26 -17.96 9.33 -11.47
N GLU A 27 -18.90 8.87 -10.65
CA GLU A 27 -20.17 8.31 -11.12
C GLU A 27 -21.07 9.36 -11.77
N GLY A 28 -21.20 10.53 -11.14
CA GLY A 28 -22.15 11.56 -11.55
C GLY A 28 -21.68 12.43 -12.71
N SER A 29 -20.50 13.04 -12.59
CA SER A 29 -20.02 14.04 -13.57
C SER A 29 -19.20 13.41 -14.69
N GLN A 30 -18.55 12.28 -14.44
CA GLN A 30 -17.65 11.62 -15.39
C GLN A 30 -18.27 10.36 -16.01
N GLY A 31 -19.42 9.91 -15.50
CA GLY A 31 -20.17 8.76 -16.04
C GLY A 31 -19.44 7.43 -15.87
N VAL A 32 -18.54 7.32 -14.88
CA VAL A 32 -17.85 6.08 -14.56
C VAL A 32 -18.85 5.10 -13.96
N SER A 33 -18.96 3.90 -14.53
CA SER A 33 -19.93 2.88 -14.10
C SER A 33 -19.37 1.88 -13.09
N LYS A 34 -18.05 1.83 -12.93
CA LYS A 34 -17.33 0.92 -12.04
C LYS A 34 -16.12 1.62 -11.46
N VAL A 35 -15.99 1.62 -10.13
CA VAL A 35 -14.88 2.24 -9.42
C VAL A 35 -14.13 1.18 -8.61
N VAL A 36 -12.81 1.14 -8.78
CA VAL A 36 -11.92 0.33 -7.94
C VAL A 36 -11.25 1.25 -6.92
N VAL A 37 -11.45 0.97 -5.64
CA VAL A 37 -10.88 1.74 -4.52
C VAL A 37 -9.85 0.86 -3.82
N ASN A 38 -8.61 1.32 -3.68
CA ASN A 38 -7.61 0.57 -2.92
C ASN A 38 -7.81 0.73 -1.41
N SER A 39 -7.64 -0.37 -0.66
CA SER A 39 -7.47 -0.27 0.79
C SER A 39 -6.09 0.33 1.11
N LEU A 40 -5.97 0.97 2.27
CA LEU A 40 -4.68 1.45 2.75
C LEU A 40 -3.79 0.24 3.09
N PRO A 41 -2.53 0.19 2.61
CA PRO A 41 -1.59 -0.82 3.05
C PRO A 41 -1.34 -0.69 4.56
N PRO A 42 -0.96 -1.78 5.25
CA PRO A 42 -0.84 -1.79 6.72
C PRO A 42 0.34 -0.92 7.20
N ILE A 43 0.09 0.38 7.44
CA ILE A 43 1.10 1.36 7.85
C ILE A 43 1.63 1.09 9.28
N GLY A 44 0.95 0.26 10.09
CA GLY A 44 1.29 0.00 11.50
C GLY A 44 1.43 -1.46 11.92
N CYS A 45 1.40 -2.43 10.98
CA CYS A 45 1.49 -3.89 11.19
C CYS A 45 0.71 -4.45 12.41
N GLN A 46 -0.54 -4.92 12.22
CA GLN A 46 -1.22 -5.80 13.18
C GLN A 46 -2.00 -6.95 12.51
N PRO A 47 -1.86 -8.21 12.99
CA PRO A 47 -2.78 -9.29 12.70
C PRO A 47 -4.07 -9.13 13.53
N PHE A 48 -5.14 -9.77 13.05
CA PHE A 48 -6.52 -9.80 13.57
C PHE A 48 -7.45 -8.67 13.10
N ARG A 49 -8.27 -9.04 12.08
CA ARG A 49 -9.54 -8.44 11.66
C ARG A 49 -9.46 -7.06 10.98
N ALA A 50 -8.73 -6.98 9.87
CA ALA A 50 -9.45 -6.58 8.66
C ALA A 50 -10.33 -7.78 8.32
N SER A 51 -11.56 -7.75 8.82
CA SER A 51 -12.61 -8.67 8.40
C SER A 51 -12.56 -8.86 6.89
N VAL A 52 -12.61 -10.12 6.46
CA VAL A 52 -12.88 -10.54 5.08
C VAL A 52 -14.26 -10.00 4.68
N TYR A 53 -14.36 -8.71 4.41
CA TYR A 53 -15.55 -8.08 3.88
C TYR A 53 -15.23 -7.72 2.45
N ASN A 54 -15.59 -8.64 1.56
CA ASN A 54 -15.72 -8.33 0.16
C ASN A 54 -16.94 -7.41 0.00
N TYR A 55 -16.77 -6.11 0.24
CA TYR A 55 -17.77 -5.09 -0.11
C TYR A 55 -17.72 -4.87 -1.63
N ALA A 56 -18.10 -5.90 -2.38
CA ALA A 56 -18.39 -5.77 -3.79
C ALA A 56 -19.83 -5.26 -3.89
N HIS A 57 -19.98 -3.95 -4.05
CA HIS A 57 -21.18 -3.43 -4.70
C HIS A 57 -21.00 -3.61 -6.22
N TYR A 58 -22.08 -3.77 -6.98
CA TYR A 58 -22.00 -4.05 -8.43
C TYR A 58 -21.23 -2.97 -9.22
N ASP A 59 -21.06 -1.79 -8.64
CA ASP A 59 -20.43 -0.58 -9.16
C ASP A 59 -19.15 -0.17 -8.41
N VAL A 60 -18.87 -0.73 -7.22
CA VAL A 60 -17.68 -0.40 -6.43
C VAL A 60 -17.00 -1.65 -5.90
N MET A 61 -15.71 -1.80 -6.22
CA MET A 61 -14.85 -2.84 -5.66
C MET A 61 -13.81 -2.23 -4.73
N LEU A 62 -13.80 -2.70 -3.48
CA LEU A 62 -12.70 -2.44 -2.55
C LEU A 62 -11.58 -3.45 -2.79
N LEU A 63 -10.45 -2.99 -3.30
CA LEU A 63 -9.25 -3.78 -3.53
C LEU A 63 -8.49 -3.96 -2.21
N ASP A 64 -8.55 -5.16 -1.64
CA ASP A 64 -7.85 -5.49 -0.39
C ASP A 64 -6.35 -5.72 -0.62
N ILE A 65 -5.62 -4.62 -0.74
CA ILE A 65 -4.17 -4.64 -0.93
C ILE A 65 -3.43 -5.27 0.26
N HIS A 66 -4.05 -5.23 1.45
CA HIS A 66 -3.48 -5.83 2.65
C HIS A 66 -3.45 -7.36 2.55
N ALA A 67 -4.56 -7.97 2.14
CA ALA A 67 -4.63 -9.41 1.91
C ALA A 67 -3.65 -9.86 0.84
N ALA A 68 -3.55 -9.13 -0.28
CA ALA A 68 -2.61 -9.43 -1.36
C ALA A 68 -1.16 -9.36 -0.87
N PHE A 69 -0.79 -8.32 -0.11
CA PHE A 69 0.55 -8.23 0.47
C PHE A 69 0.84 -9.38 1.44
N ALA A 70 -0.12 -9.75 2.29
CA ALA A 70 0.05 -10.84 3.24
C ALA A 70 0.28 -12.20 2.53
N ASP A 71 -0.46 -12.47 1.45
CA ASP A 71 -0.32 -13.73 0.69
C ASP A 71 0.97 -13.77 -0.15
N VAL A 72 1.38 -12.65 -0.75
CA VAL A 72 2.58 -12.60 -1.60
C VAL A 72 3.87 -12.48 -0.77
N ALA A 73 3.88 -11.69 0.31
CA ALA A 73 5.08 -11.45 1.10
C ALA A 73 5.49 -12.66 1.96
N ARG A 74 4.54 -13.47 2.47
CA ARG A 74 4.77 -14.68 3.31
C ARG A 74 5.98 -14.56 4.25
N ASP A 75 5.96 -13.54 5.11
CA ASP A 75 6.99 -13.25 6.12
C ASP A 75 8.31 -12.62 5.61
N ARG A 76 8.38 -12.17 4.36
CA ARG A 76 9.52 -11.44 3.79
C ARG A 76 9.46 -9.95 4.11
N TYR A 77 9.52 -9.58 5.38
CA TYR A 77 9.44 -8.18 5.84
C TYR A 77 10.79 -7.46 5.91
N SER A 78 11.89 -8.12 5.57
CA SER A 78 13.20 -7.48 5.61
C SER A 78 13.37 -6.51 4.44
N PRO A 79 13.89 -5.29 4.66
CA PRO A 79 14.24 -4.39 3.57
C PRO A 79 15.48 -4.88 2.84
N CYS A 80 15.55 -4.64 1.53
CA CYS A 80 16.78 -4.88 0.77
C CYS A 80 17.80 -3.76 0.98
N CYS A 81 17.34 -2.52 1.07
CA CYS A 81 18.16 -1.33 1.22
C CYS A 81 18.09 -0.80 2.65
N VAL A 82 19.27 -0.60 3.25
CA VAL A 82 19.42 -0.08 4.61
C VAL A 82 20.46 1.03 4.62
N GLY A 83 20.09 2.21 5.12
CA GLY A 83 21.01 3.33 5.30
C GLY A 83 22.16 2.97 6.24
N THR A 84 23.37 3.44 5.95
CA THR A 84 24.57 3.13 6.77
C THR A 84 24.68 4.03 8.00
N SER A 85 23.82 5.05 8.12
CA SER A 85 23.86 5.97 9.24
C SER A 85 23.41 5.30 10.54
N ILE A 86 24.24 5.40 11.57
CA ILE A 86 23.91 4.94 12.93
C ILE A 86 22.95 5.89 13.66
N THR A 87 22.76 7.12 13.17
CA THR A 87 21.84 8.12 13.75
C THR A 87 20.41 8.02 13.22
N GLY A 88 20.15 7.09 12.28
CA GLY A 88 18.80 6.82 11.78
C GLY A 88 18.26 7.80 10.74
N ASP A 89 19.08 8.76 10.30
CA ASP A 89 18.80 9.72 9.21
C ASP A 89 19.20 9.19 7.83
N GLY A 90 19.82 8.00 7.78
CA GLY A 90 20.25 7.36 6.54
C GLY A 90 19.07 6.84 5.72
N TYR A 91 19.04 7.14 4.41
CA TYR A 91 17.98 6.67 3.52
C TYR A 91 18.50 6.08 2.21
N CYS A 92 17.64 5.28 1.58
CA CYS A 92 17.94 4.62 0.31
C CYS A 92 18.03 5.64 -0.83
N GLY A 93 19.17 5.67 -1.51
CA GLY A 93 19.49 6.68 -2.52
C GLY A 93 20.36 7.83 -2.02
N GLN A 94 20.69 7.87 -0.73
CA GLN A 94 21.61 8.86 -0.17
C GLN A 94 23.05 8.60 -0.62
N VAL A 95 23.76 9.69 -0.96
CA VAL A 95 25.18 9.67 -1.29
C VAL A 95 25.95 10.73 -0.50
N ASP A 96 27.25 10.53 -0.32
CA ASP A 96 28.15 11.53 0.27
C ASP A 96 28.54 12.63 -0.73
N GLY A 97 29.35 13.60 -0.30
CA GLY A 97 29.84 14.68 -1.15
C GLY A 97 30.74 14.23 -2.32
N ASN A 98 31.17 12.97 -2.34
CA ASN A 98 31.96 12.36 -3.40
C ASN A 98 31.12 11.42 -4.29
N GLY A 99 29.82 11.27 -4.01
CA GLY A 99 28.91 10.38 -4.74
C GLY A 99 28.95 8.92 -4.27
N ASN A 100 29.63 8.58 -3.17
CA ASN A 100 29.60 7.23 -2.63
C ASN A 100 28.25 6.94 -1.98
N ALA A 101 27.72 5.75 -2.18
CA ALA A 101 26.47 5.32 -1.56
C ALA A 101 26.60 5.26 -0.02
N LEU A 102 25.61 5.83 0.67
CA LEU A 102 25.47 5.78 2.13
C LEU A 102 24.37 4.80 2.55
N TYR A 103 24.23 3.72 1.79
CA TYR A 103 23.31 2.63 2.04
C TYR A 103 23.94 1.32 1.56
N THR A 104 23.45 0.22 2.11
CA THR A 104 23.79 -1.13 1.68
C THR A 104 22.59 -1.76 0.98
N LEU A 105 22.87 -2.69 0.06
CA LEU A 105 21.86 -3.46 -0.65
C LEU A 105 22.01 -4.95 -0.33
N CYS A 106 20.90 -5.67 -0.36
CA CYS A 106 20.86 -7.12 -0.36
C CYS A 106 21.49 -7.71 -1.63
N THR A 107 21.72 -9.04 -1.64
CA THR A 107 22.40 -9.73 -2.75
C THR A 107 21.63 -9.73 -4.06
N ASP A 108 20.29 -9.67 -4.01
CA ASP A 108 19.43 -9.66 -5.19
C ASP A 108 18.29 -8.63 -5.05
N PRO A 109 18.58 -7.34 -5.25
CA PRO A 109 17.61 -6.27 -5.05
C PRO A 109 16.42 -6.32 -6.01
N ALA A 110 16.60 -6.93 -7.18
CA ALA A 110 15.56 -7.03 -8.19
C ALA A 110 14.45 -8.00 -7.79
N ASN A 111 14.74 -9.01 -6.96
CA ASN A 111 13.79 -10.05 -6.54
C ASN A 111 13.38 -9.97 -5.06
N TYR A 112 13.78 -8.92 -4.35
CA TYR A 112 13.37 -8.71 -2.96
C TYR A 112 11.94 -8.20 -2.88
N PHE A 113 11.22 -8.44 -1.77
CA PHE A 113 9.87 -7.90 -1.62
C PHE A 113 9.88 -6.41 -1.26
N TYR A 114 10.61 -6.02 -0.22
CA TYR A 114 10.73 -4.62 0.21
C TYR A 114 12.04 -4.00 -0.27
N TRP A 115 11.94 -2.82 -0.89
CA TRP A 115 13.09 -1.98 -1.21
C TRP A 115 13.66 -1.38 0.08
N ASP A 116 12.84 -0.65 0.83
CA ASP A 116 13.17 -0.08 2.14
C ASP A 116 12.09 -0.45 3.17
N TYR A 117 12.05 0.22 4.33
CA TYR A 117 11.09 -0.09 5.39
C TYR A 117 9.62 0.23 5.05
N LEU A 118 9.34 0.89 3.93
CA LEU A 118 8.01 1.36 3.53
C LEU A 118 7.62 0.89 2.12
N HIS A 119 8.56 0.86 1.19
CA HIS A 119 8.28 0.70 -0.24
C HIS A 119 8.57 -0.74 -0.71
N PRO A 120 7.61 -1.41 -1.37
CA PRO A 120 7.89 -2.64 -2.12
C PRO A 120 8.79 -2.38 -3.31
N THR A 121 9.49 -3.41 -3.78
CA THR A 121 10.23 -3.36 -5.05
C THR A 121 9.30 -3.45 -6.26
N GLN A 122 9.86 -3.26 -7.45
CA GLN A 122 9.17 -3.53 -8.72
C GLN A 122 8.63 -4.96 -8.79
N ALA A 123 9.45 -5.97 -8.47
CA ALA A 123 9.05 -7.38 -8.54
C ALA A 123 7.95 -7.72 -7.52
N ALA A 124 7.96 -7.07 -6.36
CA ALA A 124 6.90 -7.21 -5.38
C ALA A 124 5.57 -6.66 -5.90
N TRP A 125 5.59 -5.47 -6.51
CA TRP A 125 4.40 -4.89 -7.13
C TRP A 125 3.87 -5.72 -8.29
N GLU A 126 4.76 -6.29 -9.11
CA GLU A 126 4.37 -7.23 -10.17
C GLU A 126 3.64 -8.44 -9.58
N ALA A 127 4.21 -9.09 -8.57
CA ALA A 127 3.59 -10.24 -7.93
C ALA A 127 2.26 -9.90 -7.21
N VAL A 128 2.14 -8.72 -6.60
CA VAL A 128 0.87 -8.25 -6.00
C VAL A 128 -0.18 -7.99 -7.08
N MET A 129 0.20 -7.32 -8.18
CA MET A 129 -0.75 -7.03 -9.25
C MET A 129 -1.17 -8.29 -9.99
N ASP A 130 -0.28 -9.26 -10.20
CA ASP A 130 -0.62 -10.57 -10.75
C ASP A 130 -1.67 -11.31 -9.88
N ASN A 131 -1.58 -11.17 -8.56
CA ASN A 131 -2.56 -11.74 -7.62
C ASN A 131 -3.93 -11.05 -7.71
N LEU A 132 -3.94 -9.72 -7.86
CA LEU A 132 -5.16 -8.90 -7.89
C LEU A 132 -5.82 -8.81 -9.27
N GLN A 133 -5.06 -9.05 -10.34
CA GLN A 133 -5.49 -8.86 -11.72
C GLN A 133 -6.76 -9.64 -12.07
N PRO A 134 -6.93 -10.94 -11.71
CA PRO A 134 -8.13 -11.69 -12.05
C PRO A 134 -9.41 -11.08 -11.48
N ASP A 135 -9.37 -10.63 -10.22
CA ASP A 135 -10.53 -10.04 -9.54
C ASP A 135 -10.89 -8.67 -10.13
N ILE A 136 -9.87 -7.87 -10.48
CA ILE A 136 -10.07 -6.60 -11.19
C ILE A 136 -10.69 -6.83 -12.56
N GLN A 137 -10.20 -7.82 -13.31
CA GLN A 137 -10.72 -8.14 -14.65
C GLN A 137 -12.16 -8.63 -14.59
N ASP A 138 -12.49 -9.54 -13.66
CA ASP A 138 -13.86 -10.01 -13.45
C ASP A 138 -14.80 -8.87 -13.07
N PHE A 139 -14.40 -8.03 -12.10
CA PHE A 139 -15.19 -6.88 -11.69
C PHE A 139 -15.43 -5.91 -12.85
N LEU A 140 -14.41 -5.60 -13.65
CA LEU A 140 -14.52 -4.71 -14.79
C LEU A 140 -15.25 -5.35 -15.98
N GLY A 141 -15.28 -6.69 -16.06
CA GLY A 141 -15.87 -7.45 -17.16
C GLY A 141 -15.00 -7.41 -18.43
N ILE A 142 -13.67 -7.49 -18.26
CA ILE A 142 -12.68 -7.48 -19.35
C ILE A 142 -11.78 -8.72 -19.34
#